data_AF-A0A8B3TFI6-F1
#
_entry.id   AF-A0A8B3TFI6-F1
#
_cell.length_a   1.000
_cell.length_b   1.000
_cell.length_c   1.000
_cell.angle_alpha   90.00
_cell.angle_beta   90.00
_cell.angle_gamma   90.00
#
_symmetry.space_group_name_H-M   'P 1'
#
loop_
_entity.id
_entity.type
_entity.pdbx_description
1 polymer ?
#
loop_
_entity_poly.entity_id
_entity_poly.type
_entity_poly.pdbx_seq_one_letter_code
_entity_poly.pdbx_strand_id
1 'polypeptide(L)'
;MYALDNESGVAVMPPVKAQKKAPNEPQWFTEGGNGVAPTYPGADWFNIMQAELLNILTDAGITPDKTQLNQLTLAIRTLARNEIGNLPAASGTVAGILRLTDSINMASSVFGASALAVKTAFDKAERAYNLAESKQSPATTLAGYGIKDFKVQANLGTQDLNQLTTVGIYGQVHDSLATSARHYPEARAGALTVKPSAYGVMQEYVTHDKQIYYARNRRSGGGWSEWVRVGGDSLPVGAVLAFPRAITHPQGFLLADGSTFGSSTYPDLYRALGNSNKLPDLRRSDVGMTAYFATDNIPEGWIAFDDIEEQVSEQAYPELYRHLVAKYGSLSAVPKAKDRFIRNAGALLAVGEVQQDALQDHFHYIPTEAGGDYQAEKGITVVIRDNINNNGGPGAFKPAQQGMVQANNVAVADGARAKTYLASTKDRTEKDTRTAEETRPKSLVLKLCIKAQNTLDGVQFWIKAFGEIANAGQLDASRLAQDIQEVKAKKADVLHTHTASDITDFDTGVDNRIAQLFTYQKIGDFEVRKYPDGTMIQTYTIRQNDLYEWFEKSFNWAIAFVDTPLIFSKVTTSIGGSHDADVNILTKSNNATCYYHEYEHGGSNQGNVRIQFLAIGRWK
;
A
#
# COMPACT_ATOMS: atom_id res chain seq x y z
N MET A 1 -89.03 -71.80 -36.41
CA MET A 1 -89.14 -72.86 -37.43
C MET A 1 -89.54 -74.12 -36.70
N TYR A 2 -90.39 -74.95 -37.26
CA TYR A 2 -90.74 -76.25 -36.70
C TYR A 2 -90.61 -77.30 -37.81
N ALA A 3 -90.36 -78.56 -37.44
CA ALA A 3 -90.32 -79.63 -38.41
C ALA A 3 -91.70 -79.81 -39.08
N LEU A 4 -91.74 -80.42 -40.26
CA LEU A 4 -93.00 -80.85 -40.88
C LEU A 4 -93.84 -81.67 -39.89
N ASP A 5 -94.97 -81.11 -39.45
CA ASP A 5 -95.83 -81.63 -38.38
C ASP A 5 -97.18 -82.08 -38.96
N ASN A 6 -97.15 -83.14 -39.77
CA ASN A 6 -98.34 -83.77 -40.33
C ASN A 6 -98.10 -85.27 -40.60
N GLU A 7 -99.16 -86.00 -40.98
CA GLU A 7 -99.12 -87.45 -41.21
C GLU A 7 -98.28 -87.88 -42.43
N SER A 8 -97.80 -86.94 -43.26
CA SER A 8 -96.96 -87.26 -44.43
C SER A 8 -95.46 -87.19 -44.16
N GLY A 9 -95.04 -86.77 -42.96
CA GLY A 9 -93.64 -86.72 -42.55
C GLY A 9 -93.04 -88.09 -42.23
N VAL A 10 -91.71 -88.21 -42.35
CA VAL A 10 -90.94 -89.38 -41.92
C VAL A 10 -89.95 -89.00 -40.81
N ALA A 11 -89.73 -89.89 -39.85
CA ALA A 11 -88.92 -89.60 -38.65
C ALA A 11 -87.41 -89.47 -38.90
N VAL A 12 -86.91 -90.10 -39.97
CA VAL A 12 -85.50 -90.04 -40.37
C VAL A 12 -85.42 -89.33 -41.71
N MET A 13 -84.60 -88.29 -41.79
CA MET A 13 -84.39 -87.56 -43.03
C MET A 13 -83.90 -88.53 -44.12
N PRO A 14 -84.59 -88.63 -45.28
CA PRO A 14 -84.12 -89.44 -46.39
C PRO A 14 -82.72 -88.99 -46.85
N PRO A 15 -81.89 -89.91 -47.39
CA PRO A 15 -80.59 -89.55 -47.92
C PRO A 15 -80.71 -88.44 -48.98
N VAL A 16 -79.92 -87.38 -48.84
CA VAL A 16 -79.83 -86.32 -49.85
C VAL A 16 -79.31 -86.93 -51.14
N LYS A 17 -80.00 -86.68 -52.25
CA LYS A 17 -79.63 -87.24 -53.55
C LYS A 17 -78.32 -86.64 -54.04
N ALA A 18 -77.66 -87.37 -54.93
CA ALA A 18 -76.40 -86.96 -55.53
C ALA A 18 -76.51 -85.55 -56.16
N GLN A 19 -75.47 -84.76 -55.94
CA GLN A 19 -75.32 -83.41 -56.47
C GLN A 19 -75.46 -83.41 -58.00
N LYS A 20 -76.35 -82.58 -58.53
CA LYS A 20 -76.57 -82.43 -59.98
C LYS A 20 -75.86 -81.22 -60.60
N LYS A 21 -75.51 -80.22 -59.80
CA LYS A 21 -74.95 -78.93 -60.21
C LYS A 21 -73.86 -78.48 -59.23
N ALA A 22 -72.86 -77.75 -59.69
CA ALA A 22 -71.78 -77.26 -58.81
C ALA A 22 -72.33 -76.27 -57.76
N PRO A 23 -71.74 -76.16 -56.55
CA PRO A 23 -72.28 -75.30 -55.48
C PRO A 23 -72.27 -73.81 -55.83
N ASN A 24 -71.41 -73.41 -56.76
CA ASN A 24 -71.28 -72.04 -57.27
C ASN A 24 -72.10 -71.77 -58.56
N GLU A 25 -73.00 -72.67 -58.96
CA GLU A 25 -73.87 -72.53 -60.14
C GLU A 25 -75.36 -72.42 -59.71
N PRO A 26 -75.79 -71.28 -59.12
CA PRO A 26 -77.13 -71.15 -58.57
C PRO A 26 -78.21 -71.29 -59.65
N GLN A 27 -79.23 -72.09 -59.36
CA GLN A 27 -80.44 -72.22 -60.18
C GLN A 27 -81.59 -71.48 -59.50
N TRP A 28 -82.48 -70.89 -60.30
CA TRP A 28 -83.59 -70.06 -59.80
C TRP A 28 -84.94 -70.69 -60.16
N PHE A 29 -85.96 -70.37 -59.37
CA PHE A 29 -87.33 -70.80 -59.68
C PHE A 29 -87.84 -70.07 -60.93
N THR A 30 -88.47 -70.80 -61.86
CA THR A 30 -89.22 -70.25 -62.99
C THR A 30 -90.64 -70.79 -62.96
N GLU A 31 -91.60 -69.98 -63.37
CA GLU A 31 -93.02 -70.37 -63.52
C GLU A 31 -93.25 -71.29 -64.74
N GLY A 32 -92.21 -71.55 -65.54
CA GLY A 32 -92.32 -72.25 -66.82
C GLY A 32 -92.80 -71.32 -67.95
N GLY A 33 -92.87 -71.86 -69.18
CA GLY A 33 -93.27 -71.12 -70.39
C GLY A 33 -92.47 -71.49 -71.65
N ASN A 34 -93.01 -71.25 -72.84
CA ASN A 34 -92.38 -71.58 -74.15
C ASN A 34 -91.75 -72.99 -74.22
N GLY A 35 -92.42 -74.01 -73.67
CA GLY A 35 -91.96 -75.40 -73.67
C GLY A 35 -91.06 -75.82 -72.50
N VAL A 36 -90.78 -74.93 -71.54
CA VAL A 36 -90.03 -75.24 -70.31
C VAL A 36 -91.00 -75.51 -69.15
N ALA A 37 -90.78 -76.62 -68.43
CA ALA A 37 -91.57 -76.99 -67.27
C ALA A 37 -91.29 -76.07 -66.06
N PRO A 38 -92.29 -75.78 -65.21
CA PRO A 38 -92.10 -75.01 -63.99
C PRO A 38 -91.08 -75.67 -63.04
N THR A 39 -90.30 -74.85 -62.33
CA THR A 39 -89.37 -75.36 -61.32
C THR A 39 -90.16 -75.85 -60.11
N TYR A 40 -89.86 -77.06 -59.64
CA TYR A 40 -90.38 -77.56 -58.37
C TYR A 40 -89.21 -77.82 -57.41
N PRO A 41 -89.27 -77.29 -56.18
CA PRO A 41 -88.36 -77.71 -55.13
C PRO A 41 -88.70 -79.16 -54.75
N GLY A 42 -87.74 -80.08 -54.90
CA GLY A 42 -87.90 -81.46 -54.45
C GLY A 42 -87.83 -81.58 -52.92
N ALA A 43 -88.17 -82.77 -52.39
CA ALA A 43 -88.11 -83.05 -50.95
C ALA A 43 -86.75 -82.73 -50.32
N ASP A 44 -85.64 -83.02 -51.01
CA ASP A 44 -84.28 -82.70 -50.58
C ASP A 44 -84.12 -81.21 -50.25
N TRP A 45 -84.65 -80.31 -51.09
CA TRP A 45 -84.54 -78.86 -50.89
C TRP A 45 -85.26 -78.41 -49.62
N PHE A 46 -86.50 -78.87 -49.43
CA PHE A 46 -87.28 -78.54 -48.24
C PHE A 46 -86.68 -79.14 -46.96
N ASN A 47 -86.18 -80.37 -47.01
CA ASN A 47 -85.54 -81.01 -45.87
C ASN A 47 -84.22 -80.31 -45.48
N ILE A 48 -83.42 -79.89 -46.46
CA ILE A 48 -82.19 -79.12 -46.20
C ILE A 48 -82.56 -77.77 -45.56
N MET A 49 -83.48 -77.01 -46.16
CA MET A 49 -83.92 -75.73 -45.58
C MET A 49 -84.48 -75.92 -44.17
N GLN A 50 -85.24 -76.98 -43.93
CA GLN A 50 -85.75 -77.29 -42.58
C GLN A 50 -84.60 -77.61 -41.61
N ALA A 51 -83.65 -78.45 -42.01
CA ALA A 51 -82.51 -78.81 -41.16
C ALA A 51 -81.64 -77.60 -40.81
N GLU A 52 -81.28 -76.76 -41.78
CA GLU A 52 -80.50 -75.53 -41.55
C GLU A 52 -81.20 -74.59 -40.57
N LEU A 53 -82.50 -74.35 -40.76
CA LEU A 53 -83.27 -73.46 -39.89
C LEU A 53 -83.50 -74.04 -38.48
N LEU A 54 -83.58 -75.36 -38.33
CA LEU A 54 -83.64 -76.02 -37.02
C LEU A 54 -82.27 -76.02 -36.33
N ASN A 55 -81.18 -76.24 -37.05
CA ASN A 55 -79.82 -76.18 -36.51
C ASN A 55 -79.47 -74.78 -35.99
N ILE A 56 -79.90 -73.71 -36.68
CA ILE A 56 -79.76 -72.32 -36.18
C ILE A 56 -80.44 -72.15 -34.81
N LEU A 57 -81.59 -72.79 -34.59
CA LEU A 57 -82.29 -72.77 -33.30
C LEU A 57 -81.54 -73.58 -32.25
N THR A 58 -81.07 -74.77 -32.62
CA THR A 58 -80.26 -75.62 -31.75
C THR A 58 -78.98 -74.93 -31.29
N ASP A 59 -78.23 -74.30 -32.19
CA ASP A 59 -77.01 -73.56 -31.88
C ASP A 59 -77.29 -72.36 -30.96
N ALA A 60 -78.46 -71.73 -31.13
CA ALA A 60 -78.92 -70.66 -30.25
C ALA A 60 -79.50 -71.16 -28.91
N GLY A 61 -79.58 -72.48 -28.69
CA GLY A 61 -80.19 -73.10 -27.51
C GLY A 61 -81.71 -72.93 -27.42
N ILE A 62 -82.39 -72.71 -28.54
CA ILE A 62 -83.84 -72.49 -28.62
C ILE A 62 -84.54 -73.79 -29.03
N THR A 63 -85.46 -74.28 -28.21
CA THR A 63 -86.33 -75.41 -28.55
C THR A 63 -87.36 -74.99 -29.60
N PRO A 64 -87.53 -75.72 -30.72
CA PRO A 64 -88.54 -75.41 -31.73
C PRO A 64 -89.98 -75.40 -31.18
N ASP A 65 -90.72 -74.33 -31.44
CA ASP A 65 -92.14 -74.16 -31.07
C ASP A 65 -92.97 -73.75 -32.29
N LYS A 66 -93.98 -74.55 -32.66
CA LYS A 66 -94.83 -74.26 -33.82
C LYS A 66 -95.72 -73.03 -33.66
N THR A 67 -95.94 -72.56 -32.43
CA THR A 67 -96.74 -71.36 -32.13
C THR A 67 -95.92 -70.08 -32.17
N GLN A 68 -94.57 -70.17 -32.18
CA GLN A 68 -93.69 -69.01 -32.13
C GLN A 68 -93.17 -68.63 -33.52
N LEU A 69 -93.63 -67.49 -34.06
CA LEU A 69 -93.34 -67.08 -35.44
C LEU A 69 -92.08 -66.20 -35.62
N ASN A 70 -91.32 -65.91 -34.55
CA ASN A 70 -90.12 -65.07 -34.57
C ASN A 70 -88.83 -65.78 -34.10
N GLN A 71 -88.84 -67.10 -34.06
CA GLN A 71 -87.76 -67.94 -33.53
C GLN A 71 -86.40 -67.69 -34.22
N LEU A 72 -86.37 -67.50 -35.54
CA LEU A 72 -85.12 -67.23 -36.27
C LEU A 72 -84.52 -65.88 -35.85
N THR A 73 -85.36 -64.84 -35.69
CA THR A 73 -84.93 -63.53 -35.20
C THR A 73 -84.35 -63.62 -33.79
N LEU A 74 -84.95 -64.44 -32.92
CA LEU A 74 -84.44 -64.68 -31.57
C LEU A 74 -83.10 -65.42 -31.61
N ALA A 75 -82.99 -66.47 -32.42
CA ALA A 75 -81.76 -67.24 -32.59
C ALA A 75 -80.59 -66.36 -33.04
N ILE A 76 -80.79 -65.55 -34.08
CA ILE A 76 -79.77 -64.62 -34.60
C ILE A 76 -79.34 -63.61 -33.52
N ARG A 77 -80.29 -63.03 -32.77
CA ARG A 77 -79.98 -62.08 -31.70
C ARG A 77 -79.21 -62.73 -30.54
N THR A 78 -79.48 -64.00 -30.25
CA THR A 78 -78.79 -64.76 -29.20
C THR A 78 -77.38 -65.10 -29.65
N LEU A 79 -77.20 -65.66 -30.86
CA LEU A 79 -75.90 -66.00 -31.42
C LEU A 79 -74.99 -64.77 -31.51
N ALA A 80 -75.50 -63.63 -32.01
CA ALA A 80 -74.73 -62.39 -32.07
C ALA A 80 -74.32 -61.88 -30.66
N ARG A 81 -75.17 -62.03 -29.65
CA ARG A 81 -74.82 -61.66 -28.26
C ARG A 81 -73.77 -62.58 -27.66
N ASN A 82 -73.85 -63.89 -27.92
CA ASN A 82 -72.87 -64.86 -27.45
C ASN A 82 -71.48 -64.56 -28.04
N GLU A 83 -71.41 -64.25 -29.33
CA GLU A 83 -70.16 -63.87 -30.00
C GLU A 83 -69.54 -62.60 -29.39
N ILE A 84 -70.35 -61.56 -29.13
CA ILE A 84 -69.87 -60.32 -28.49
C ILE A 84 -69.39 -60.59 -27.06
N GLY A 85 -70.07 -61.47 -26.31
CA GLY A 85 -69.68 -61.85 -24.94
C GLY A 85 -68.38 -62.68 -24.87
N ASN A 86 -68.01 -63.34 -25.96
CA ASN A 86 -66.80 -64.17 -26.07
C ASN A 86 -65.57 -63.39 -26.55
N LEU A 87 -65.70 -62.09 -26.85
CA LEU A 87 -64.55 -61.26 -27.20
C LEU A 87 -63.59 -61.16 -25.98
N PRO A 88 -62.29 -61.43 -26.15
CA PRO A 88 -61.33 -61.37 -25.05
C PRO A 88 -61.18 -59.94 -24.53
N ALA A 89 -60.63 -59.80 -23.33
CA ALA A 89 -60.16 -58.50 -22.85
C ALA A 89 -59.03 -57.99 -23.73
N ALA A 90 -59.05 -56.70 -24.08
CA ALA A 90 -57.97 -56.11 -24.85
C ALA A 90 -56.66 -56.12 -24.04
N SER A 91 -55.55 -56.41 -24.71
CA SER A 91 -54.20 -56.38 -24.13
C SER A 91 -53.21 -55.77 -25.13
N GLY A 92 -51.93 -55.67 -24.73
CA GLY A 92 -50.87 -55.22 -25.64
C GLY A 92 -50.62 -56.12 -26.85
N THR A 93 -51.22 -57.32 -26.89
CA THR A 93 -51.01 -58.31 -27.96
C THR A 93 -52.31 -58.91 -28.52
N VAL A 94 -53.47 -58.61 -27.92
CA VAL A 94 -54.77 -59.16 -28.30
C VAL A 94 -55.79 -58.04 -28.41
N ALA A 95 -56.44 -57.90 -29.57
CA ALA A 95 -57.57 -56.98 -29.73
C ALA A 95 -58.80 -57.51 -28.97
N GLY A 96 -59.54 -56.63 -28.30
CA GLY A 96 -60.63 -57.05 -27.41
C GLY A 96 -61.41 -55.87 -26.84
N ILE A 97 -62.22 -56.14 -25.81
CA ILE A 97 -62.99 -55.11 -25.08
C ILE A 97 -62.13 -54.56 -23.94
N LEU A 98 -62.05 -53.23 -23.81
CA LEU A 98 -61.26 -52.53 -22.79
C LEU A 98 -62.13 -51.56 -21.99
N ARG A 99 -61.95 -51.50 -20.67
CA ARG A 99 -62.60 -50.50 -19.82
C ARG A 99 -61.67 -49.30 -19.62
N LEU A 100 -62.18 -48.09 -19.81
CA LEU A 100 -61.41 -46.86 -19.61
C LEU A 100 -61.45 -46.38 -18.15
N THR A 101 -60.39 -45.71 -17.70
CA THR A 101 -60.27 -45.10 -16.36
C THR A 101 -59.72 -43.68 -16.44
N ASP A 102 -60.18 -42.81 -15.54
CA ASP A 102 -59.70 -41.43 -15.38
C ASP A 102 -58.52 -41.32 -14.39
N SER A 103 -58.14 -42.42 -13.74
CA SER A 103 -56.99 -42.45 -12.84
C SER A 103 -55.68 -42.32 -13.62
N ILE A 104 -54.79 -41.46 -13.13
CA ILE A 104 -53.43 -41.25 -13.65
C ILE A 104 -52.33 -41.92 -12.82
N ASN A 105 -52.71 -42.67 -11.80
CA ASN A 105 -51.77 -43.33 -10.88
C ASN A 105 -52.15 -44.79 -10.58
N MET A 106 -53.08 -45.35 -11.34
CA MET A 106 -53.48 -46.74 -11.23
C MET A 106 -52.57 -47.61 -12.11
N ALA A 107 -51.81 -48.50 -11.49
CA ALA A 107 -51.15 -49.57 -12.22
C ALA A 107 -52.19 -50.63 -12.60
N SER A 108 -52.44 -50.83 -13.90
CA SER A 108 -53.38 -51.82 -14.38
C SER A 108 -52.97 -52.43 -15.71
N SER A 109 -53.26 -53.72 -15.90
CA SER A 109 -53.18 -54.44 -17.17
C SER A 109 -54.54 -54.66 -17.83
N VAL A 110 -55.63 -54.19 -17.21
CA VAL A 110 -57.03 -54.43 -17.63
C VAL A 110 -57.84 -53.15 -17.87
N PHE A 111 -57.27 -51.98 -17.56
CA PHE A 111 -57.86 -50.67 -17.84
C PHE A 111 -57.01 -49.86 -18.81
N GLY A 112 -57.65 -49.16 -19.74
CA GLY A 112 -57.03 -48.16 -20.60
C GLY A 112 -57.16 -46.75 -20.02
N ALA A 113 -56.19 -45.87 -20.28
CA ALA A 113 -56.30 -44.47 -19.91
C ALA A 113 -57.38 -43.78 -20.76
N SER A 114 -58.29 -43.05 -20.12
CA SER A 114 -59.22 -42.16 -20.81
C SER A 114 -58.50 -40.91 -21.32
N ALA A 115 -59.13 -40.15 -22.23
CA ALA A 115 -58.63 -38.83 -22.64
C ALA A 115 -58.47 -37.87 -21.45
N LEU A 116 -59.33 -37.98 -20.42
CA LEU A 116 -59.26 -37.16 -19.21
C LEU A 116 -58.03 -37.51 -18.35
N ALA A 117 -57.71 -38.80 -18.20
CA ALA A 117 -56.49 -39.24 -17.53
C ALA A 117 -55.25 -38.68 -18.24
N VAL A 118 -55.16 -38.83 -19.57
CA VAL A 118 -54.03 -38.34 -20.36
C VAL A 118 -53.87 -36.82 -20.23
N LYS A 119 -54.97 -36.05 -20.33
CA LYS A 119 -54.94 -34.59 -20.15
C LYS A 119 -54.49 -34.19 -18.75
N THR A 120 -54.97 -34.89 -17.71
CA THR A 120 -54.60 -34.61 -16.32
C THR A 120 -53.11 -34.87 -16.08
N ALA A 121 -52.55 -35.94 -16.67
CA ALA A 121 -51.12 -36.23 -16.59
C ALA A 121 -50.28 -35.16 -17.31
N PHE A 122 -50.71 -34.73 -18.50
CA PHE A 122 -50.08 -33.64 -19.24
C PHE A 122 -50.04 -32.33 -18.45
N ASP A 123 -51.18 -31.90 -17.88
CA ASP A 123 -51.27 -30.66 -17.11
C ASP A 123 -50.38 -30.69 -15.86
N LYS A 124 -50.24 -31.85 -15.21
CA LYS A 124 -49.30 -32.01 -14.10
C LYS A 124 -47.84 -31.90 -14.55
N ALA A 125 -47.49 -32.48 -15.70
CA ALA A 125 -46.15 -32.39 -16.26
C ALA A 125 -45.79 -30.94 -16.65
N GLU A 126 -46.71 -30.22 -17.30
CA GLU A 126 -46.51 -28.81 -17.66
C GLU A 126 -46.31 -27.92 -16.43
N ARG A 127 -47.10 -28.12 -15.36
CA ARG A 127 -46.91 -27.41 -14.09
C ARG A 127 -45.54 -27.68 -13.47
N ALA A 128 -45.08 -28.93 -13.50
CA ALA A 128 -43.76 -29.30 -12.97
C ALA A 128 -42.63 -28.66 -13.79
N TYR A 129 -42.75 -28.66 -15.13
CA TYR A 129 -41.80 -27.99 -16.02
C TYR A 129 -41.73 -26.50 -15.73
N ASN A 130 -42.86 -25.80 -15.70
CA ASN A 130 -42.91 -24.36 -15.43
C ASN A 130 -42.36 -24.00 -14.04
N LEU A 131 -42.61 -24.85 -13.03
CA LEU A 131 -42.02 -24.68 -11.72
C LEU A 131 -40.49 -24.84 -11.77
N ALA A 132 -39.98 -25.88 -12.42
CA ALA A 132 -38.54 -26.09 -12.57
C ALA A 132 -37.87 -24.94 -13.33
N GLU A 133 -38.45 -24.52 -14.45
CA GLU A 133 -37.96 -23.40 -15.27
C GLU A 133 -37.93 -22.09 -14.46
N SER A 134 -38.98 -21.82 -13.66
CA SER A 134 -39.01 -20.65 -12.77
C SER A 134 -37.93 -20.66 -11.68
N LYS A 135 -37.36 -21.84 -11.38
CA LYS A 135 -36.25 -22.02 -10.43
C LYS A 135 -34.89 -22.09 -11.10
N GLN A 136 -34.84 -22.28 -12.42
CA GLN A 136 -33.62 -22.45 -13.19
C GLN A 136 -33.01 -21.12 -13.67
N SER A 137 -33.70 -19.99 -13.53
CA SER A 137 -33.09 -18.67 -13.67
C SER A 137 -32.39 -18.27 -12.37
N PRO A 138 -31.06 -18.41 -12.22
CA PRO A 138 -30.38 -17.90 -11.04
C PRO A 138 -30.56 -16.39 -11.02
N ALA A 139 -31.08 -15.87 -9.91
CA ALA A 139 -31.05 -14.44 -9.69
C ALA A 139 -29.61 -13.95 -9.80
N THR A 140 -29.35 -12.94 -10.64
CA THR A 140 -28.01 -12.33 -10.76
C THR A 140 -27.73 -11.33 -9.64
N THR A 141 -28.65 -11.16 -8.71
CA THR A 141 -28.57 -10.21 -7.60
C THR A 141 -28.94 -10.87 -6.28
N LEU A 142 -28.36 -10.39 -5.18
CA LEU A 142 -28.69 -10.83 -3.82
C LEU A 142 -30.20 -10.73 -3.53
N ALA A 143 -30.83 -9.66 -4.02
CA ALA A 143 -32.27 -9.43 -3.87
C ALA A 143 -33.11 -10.52 -4.55
N GLY A 144 -32.70 -11.01 -5.73
CA GLY A 144 -33.42 -12.08 -6.40
C GLY A 144 -33.27 -13.45 -5.73
N TYR A 145 -32.24 -13.65 -4.88
CA TYR A 145 -32.16 -14.78 -3.95
C TYR A 145 -32.91 -14.56 -2.64
N GLY A 146 -33.53 -13.39 -2.44
CA GLY A 146 -34.22 -13.04 -1.20
C GLY A 146 -33.28 -12.67 -0.04
N ILE A 147 -31.99 -12.46 -0.30
CA ILE A 147 -31.01 -12.06 0.71
C ILE A 147 -31.13 -10.54 0.92
N LYS A 148 -31.58 -10.14 2.12
CA LYS A 148 -31.86 -8.72 2.48
C LYS A 148 -30.94 -8.17 3.57
N ASP A 149 -30.27 -9.05 4.30
CA ASP A 149 -29.42 -8.78 5.46
C ASP A 149 -27.93 -8.63 5.09
N PHE A 150 -27.56 -8.92 3.84
CA PHE A 150 -26.23 -8.69 3.28
C PHE A 150 -26.29 -7.70 2.11
N LYS A 151 -25.40 -6.70 2.12
CA LYS A 151 -25.36 -5.65 1.09
C LYS A 151 -23.98 -5.58 0.42
N VAL A 152 -23.97 -5.52 -0.91
CA VAL A 152 -22.78 -5.15 -1.70
C VAL A 152 -23.07 -3.83 -2.38
N GLN A 153 -22.28 -2.80 -2.07
CA GLN A 153 -22.45 -1.47 -2.64
C GLN A 153 -21.11 -0.96 -3.16
N ALA A 154 -20.94 -0.91 -4.48
CA ALA A 154 -19.67 -0.54 -5.10
C ALA A 154 -19.24 0.92 -4.86
N ASN A 155 -20.19 1.83 -4.62
CA ASN A 155 -19.91 3.24 -4.40
C ASN A 155 -20.80 3.82 -3.28
N LEU A 156 -20.17 4.28 -2.19
CA LEU A 156 -20.82 4.94 -1.06
C LEU A 156 -21.19 6.40 -1.34
N GLY A 157 -20.53 7.06 -2.30
CA GLY A 157 -20.74 8.47 -2.60
C GLY A 157 -20.60 9.32 -1.34
N THR A 158 -21.68 10.00 -0.95
CA THR A 158 -21.72 10.93 0.19
C THR A 158 -22.25 10.31 1.50
N GLN A 159 -22.44 8.99 1.56
CA GLN A 159 -22.96 8.31 2.75
C GLN A 159 -21.99 8.39 3.93
N ASP A 160 -22.56 8.47 5.13
CA ASP A 160 -21.84 8.49 6.39
C ASP A 160 -21.58 7.06 6.89
N LEU A 161 -20.32 6.73 7.19
CA LEU A 161 -19.95 5.40 7.66
C LEU A 161 -20.66 5.01 8.96
N ASN A 162 -21.04 5.96 9.81
CA ASN A 162 -21.77 5.67 11.05
C ASN A 162 -23.17 5.11 10.81
N GLN A 163 -23.77 5.38 9.65
CA GLN A 163 -25.11 4.90 9.28
C GLN A 163 -25.08 3.48 8.70
N LEU A 164 -23.91 3.01 8.27
CA LEU A 164 -23.74 1.71 7.62
C LEU A 164 -23.66 0.58 8.66
N THR A 165 -24.82 0.03 8.98
CA THR A 165 -24.96 -1.02 10.00
C THR A 165 -25.42 -2.36 9.45
N THR A 166 -25.81 -2.43 8.18
CA THR A 166 -26.12 -3.70 7.49
C THR A 166 -24.82 -4.42 7.15
N VAL A 167 -24.76 -5.74 7.41
CA VAL A 167 -23.60 -6.58 7.09
C VAL A 167 -23.35 -6.51 5.58
N GLY A 168 -22.09 -6.39 5.19
CA GLY A 168 -21.81 -6.17 3.78
C GLY A 168 -20.43 -5.63 3.46
N ILE A 169 -20.22 -5.45 2.16
CA ILE A 169 -19.01 -4.86 1.58
C ILE A 169 -19.41 -3.60 0.82
N TYR A 170 -18.75 -2.50 1.16
CA TYR A 170 -19.05 -1.18 0.62
C TYR A 170 -17.78 -0.54 0.09
N GLY A 171 -17.79 -0.08 -1.16
CA GLY A 171 -16.69 0.63 -1.79
C GLY A 171 -16.87 2.13 -1.68
N GLN A 172 -15.82 2.85 -1.31
CA GLN A 172 -15.67 4.28 -1.57
C GLN A 172 -14.65 4.43 -2.69
N VAL A 173 -15.03 5.09 -3.78
CA VAL A 173 -14.22 5.18 -5.00
C VAL A 173 -13.55 6.54 -5.19
N HIS A 174 -13.87 7.54 -4.37
CA HIS A 174 -13.32 8.89 -4.48
C HIS A 174 -12.68 9.35 -3.16
N ASP A 175 -11.38 9.65 -3.19
CA ASP A 175 -10.64 10.20 -2.03
C ASP A 175 -11.30 11.47 -1.49
N SER A 176 -11.79 12.33 -2.38
CA SER A 176 -12.47 13.58 -2.03
C SER A 176 -13.79 13.38 -1.26
N LEU A 177 -14.37 12.17 -1.30
CA LEU A 177 -15.61 11.85 -0.59
C LEU A 177 -15.38 11.06 0.71
N ALA A 178 -14.20 10.45 0.87
CA ALA A 178 -13.74 9.91 2.14
C ALA A 178 -13.33 11.07 3.05
N THR A 179 -14.24 11.61 3.85
CA THR A 179 -13.94 12.77 4.71
C THR A 179 -14.19 12.46 6.18
N SER A 180 -13.51 13.18 7.07
CA SER A 180 -13.73 13.07 8.52
C SER A 180 -15.17 13.40 8.90
N ALA A 181 -15.82 14.35 8.19
CA ALA A 181 -17.24 14.70 8.37
C ALA A 181 -18.20 13.53 8.05
N ARG A 182 -17.75 12.53 7.27
CA ARG A 182 -18.49 11.28 6.98
C ARG A 182 -17.91 10.08 7.76
N HIS A 183 -17.11 10.37 8.78
CA HIS A 183 -16.50 9.41 9.71
C HIS A 183 -15.52 8.40 9.09
N TYR A 184 -14.84 8.80 8.00
CA TYR A 184 -13.72 8.02 7.47
C TYR A 184 -12.49 8.18 8.38
N PRO A 185 -11.69 7.12 8.59
CA PRO A 185 -10.47 7.19 9.40
C PRO A 185 -9.37 8.04 8.77
N GLU A 186 -9.35 8.18 7.44
CA GLU A 186 -8.40 8.98 6.68
C GLU A 186 -9.07 9.50 5.41
N ALA A 187 -8.56 10.60 4.84
CA ALA A 187 -9.05 11.20 3.60
C ALA A 187 -8.64 10.41 2.34
N ARG A 188 -8.99 9.12 2.28
CA ARG A 188 -8.63 8.17 1.22
C ARG A 188 -9.76 7.18 0.95
N ALA A 189 -10.02 6.92 -0.33
CA ALA A 189 -10.93 5.89 -0.85
C ALA A 189 -10.44 4.48 -0.50
N GLY A 190 -11.35 3.52 -0.54
CA GLY A 190 -11.09 2.20 0.02
C GLY A 190 -12.34 1.33 0.12
N ALA A 191 -12.17 0.21 0.81
CA ALA A 191 -13.25 -0.75 1.06
C ALA A 191 -13.61 -0.76 2.54
N LEU A 192 -14.90 -0.66 2.83
CA LEU A 192 -15.48 -0.88 4.15
C LEU A 192 -16.11 -2.27 4.20
N THR A 193 -15.78 -3.03 5.22
CA THR A 193 -16.50 -4.25 5.59
C THR A 193 -17.25 -4.02 6.89
N VAL A 194 -18.55 -4.33 6.89
CA VAL A 194 -19.38 -4.34 8.09
C VAL A 194 -19.65 -5.79 8.47
N LYS A 195 -19.26 -6.20 9.69
CA LYS A 195 -19.38 -7.59 10.19
C LYS A 195 -20.18 -7.64 11.48
N PRO A 196 -20.88 -8.76 11.77
CA PRO A 196 -21.43 -8.99 13.10
C PRO A 196 -20.35 -8.95 14.19
N SER A 197 -20.67 -8.37 15.34
CA SER A 197 -19.77 -8.23 16.48
C SER A 197 -20.58 -8.11 17.77
N ALA A 198 -19.92 -8.21 18.93
CA ALA A 198 -20.53 -7.83 20.20
C ALA A 198 -21.10 -6.40 20.08
N TYR A 199 -22.34 -6.19 20.55
CA TYR A 199 -23.09 -4.93 20.44
C TYR A 199 -23.52 -4.52 19.03
N GLY A 200 -23.68 -5.50 18.13
CA GLY A 200 -24.35 -5.36 16.84
C GLY A 200 -23.41 -5.61 15.68
N VAL A 201 -22.54 -4.64 15.36
CA VAL A 201 -21.62 -4.71 14.22
C VAL A 201 -20.28 -4.05 14.51
N MET A 202 -19.24 -4.52 13.84
CA MET A 202 -17.95 -3.86 13.72
C MET A 202 -17.71 -3.41 12.28
N GLN A 203 -16.85 -2.42 12.13
CA GLN A 203 -16.42 -1.92 10.84
C GLN A 203 -14.92 -2.06 10.69
N GLU A 204 -14.51 -2.51 9.51
CA GLU A 204 -13.13 -2.52 9.06
C GLU A 204 -13.03 -1.71 7.78
N TYR A 205 -12.10 -0.76 7.71
CA TYR A 205 -11.85 0.06 6.54
C TYR A 205 -10.42 -0.15 6.06
N VAL A 206 -10.25 -0.36 4.75
CA VAL A 206 -8.94 -0.57 4.12
C VAL A 206 -8.77 0.45 3.00
N THR A 207 -7.71 1.26 3.06
CA THR A 207 -7.41 2.22 1.99
C THR A 207 -6.94 1.50 0.72
N HIS A 208 -7.38 1.97 -0.45
CA HIS A 208 -7.15 1.26 -1.71
C HIS A 208 -5.67 1.21 -2.14
N ASP A 209 -4.90 2.24 -1.80
CA ASP A 209 -3.55 2.47 -2.31
C ASP A 209 -2.48 1.87 -1.40
N LYS A 210 -2.54 2.17 -0.10
CA LYS A 210 -1.54 1.77 0.90
C LYS A 210 -1.97 0.55 1.70
N GLN A 211 -3.17 0.02 1.47
CA GLN A 211 -3.74 -1.10 2.22
C GLN A 211 -3.66 -0.85 3.74
N ILE A 212 -3.97 0.36 4.17
CA ILE A 212 -3.95 0.70 5.60
C ILE A 212 -5.27 0.21 6.21
N TYR A 213 -5.16 -0.68 7.18
CA TYR A 213 -6.29 -1.26 7.88
C TYR A 213 -6.69 -0.41 9.08
N TYR A 214 -7.98 -0.14 9.21
CA TYR A 214 -8.60 0.49 10.36
C TYR A 214 -9.75 -0.39 10.84
N ALA A 215 -9.92 -0.50 12.15
CA ALA A 215 -11.07 -1.19 12.74
C ALA A 215 -11.71 -0.33 13.82
N ARG A 216 -13.03 -0.42 13.94
CA ARG A 216 -13.80 0.14 15.06
C ARG A 216 -15.00 -0.75 15.36
N ASN A 217 -15.51 -0.65 16.57
CA ASN A 217 -16.66 -1.43 17.02
C ASN A 217 -17.81 -0.53 17.43
N ARG A 218 -19.04 -1.04 17.31
CA ARG A 218 -20.21 -0.37 17.89
C ARG A 218 -20.26 -0.65 19.39
N ARG A 219 -20.67 0.34 20.18
CA ARG A 219 -20.79 0.24 21.64
C ARG A 219 -22.23 -0.09 22.03
N SER A 220 -22.43 -0.62 23.24
CA SER A 220 -23.76 -0.99 23.77
C SER A 220 -24.81 0.15 23.74
N GLY A 221 -24.38 1.41 23.72
CA GLY A 221 -25.25 2.59 23.62
C GLY A 221 -25.52 3.08 22.18
N GLY A 222 -25.12 2.31 21.16
CA GLY A 222 -25.38 2.63 19.75
C GLY A 222 -24.33 3.51 19.05
N GLY A 223 -23.44 4.16 19.81
CA GLY A 223 -22.31 4.94 19.29
C GLY A 223 -21.13 4.10 18.81
N TRP A 224 -20.24 4.69 18.00
CA TRP A 224 -19.04 4.05 17.48
C TRP A 224 -17.83 4.31 18.38
N SER A 225 -16.92 3.34 18.48
CA SER A 225 -15.58 3.61 19.00
C SER A 225 -14.77 4.44 18.00
N GLU A 226 -13.71 5.06 18.50
CA GLU A 226 -12.67 5.61 17.64
C GLU A 226 -12.10 4.53 16.71
N TRP A 227 -11.64 4.96 15.54
CA TRP A 227 -10.90 4.11 14.61
C TRP A 227 -9.53 3.77 15.19
N VAL A 228 -9.21 2.49 15.21
CA VAL A 228 -7.89 1.98 15.56
C VAL A 228 -7.22 1.51 14.28
N ARG A 229 -6.03 2.03 13.97
CA ARG A 229 -5.21 1.50 12.87
C ARG A 229 -4.72 0.10 13.26
N VAL A 230 -5.01 -0.89 12.44
CA VAL A 230 -4.66 -2.30 12.66
C VAL A 230 -3.42 -2.62 11.83
N GLY A 231 -2.43 -3.29 12.44
CA GLY A 231 -1.25 -3.78 11.72
C GLY A 231 -0.13 -2.77 11.46
N GLY A 232 -0.15 -1.58 12.07
CA GLY A 232 1.06 -0.75 12.12
C GLY A 232 2.07 -1.37 13.10
N ASP A 233 3.35 -1.44 12.71
CA ASP A 233 4.50 -1.94 13.49
C ASP A 233 4.20 -2.05 15.00
N SER A 234 4.20 -3.26 15.55
CA SER A 234 3.98 -3.53 16.98
C SER A 234 5.01 -2.85 17.91
N LEU A 235 5.98 -2.13 17.35
CA LEU A 235 6.98 -1.33 18.03
C LEU A 235 6.67 0.17 17.81
N PRO A 236 6.30 0.93 18.85
CA PRO A 236 6.04 2.36 18.71
C PRO A 236 7.33 3.16 18.43
N VAL A 237 7.20 4.28 17.71
CA VAL A 237 8.28 5.27 17.54
C VAL A 237 8.75 5.74 18.92
N GLY A 238 10.06 5.81 19.12
CA GLY A 238 10.68 6.09 20.41
C GLY A 238 10.96 4.86 21.28
N ALA A 239 10.49 3.67 20.91
CA ALA A 239 10.88 2.43 21.59
C ALA A 239 12.39 2.17 21.44
N VAL A 240 13.03 1.78 22.54
CA VAL A 240 14.44 1.39 22.57
C VAL A 240 14.55 -0.13 22.57
N LEU A 241 15.39 -0.67 21.69
CA LEU A 241 15.67 -2.10 21.57
C LEU A 241 17.17 -2.36 21.60
N ALA A 242 17.55 -3.51 22.14
CA ALA A 242 18.92 -4.02 22.07
C ALA A 242 19.08 -4.88 20.81
N PHE A 243 20.09 -4.58 20.00
CA PHE A 243 20.52 -5.39 18.87
C PHE A 243 21.91 -5.97 19.13
N PRO A 244 22.24 -7.17 18.63
CA PRO A 244 23.62 -7.65 18.63
C PRO A 244 24.56 -6.65 17.96
N ARG A 245 25.76 -6.45 18.52
CA ARG A 245 26.74 -5.45 18.03
C ARG A 245 27.19 -5.63 16.57
N ALA A 246 26.97 -6.82 16.00
CA ALA A 246 27.18 -7.09 14.57
C ALA A 246 26.22 -6.34 13.64
N ILE A 247 25.07 -5.88 14.15
CA ILE A 247 24.08 -5.11 13.39
C ILE A 247 24.40 -3.61 13.53
N THR A 248 24.99 -3.03 12.49
CA THR A 248 25.49 -1.65 12.52
C THR A 248 24.50 -0.61 12.02
N HIS A 249 23.47 -1.01 11.27
CA HIS A 249 22.43 -0.10 10.73
C HIS A 249 21.07 -0.80 10.61
N PRO A 250 20.37 -1.05 11.73
CA PRO A 250 19.02 -1.60 11.67
C PRO A 250 18.08 -0.57 11.02
N GLN A 251 17.47 -0.94 9.90
CA GLN A 251 16.43 -0.15 9.25
C GLN A 251 15.30 0.06 10.25
N GLY A 252 15.04 1.30 10.62
CA GLY A 252 14.03 1.63 11.63
C GLY A 252 14.49 2.68 12.60
N PHE A 253 15.81 2.75 12.77
CA PHE A 253 16.35 3.10 14.06
C PHE A 253 17.54 4.06 13.94
N LEU A 254 17.71 4.84 15.00
CA LEU A 254 18.91 5.63 15.26
C LEU A 254 19.63 5.04 16.47
N LEU A 255 20.94 5.23 16.54
CA LEU A 255 21.75 4.74 17.64
C LEU A 255 21.44 5.55 18.91
N ALA A 256 21.21 4.89 20.04
CA ALA A 256 20.95 5.56 21.32
C ALA A 256 22.27 6.02 21.99
N ASP A 257 22.94 7.00 21.38
CA ASP A 257 24.27 7.48 21.76
C ASP A 257 24.29 8.92 22.28
N GLY A 258 23.14 9.52 22.57
CA GLY A 258 23.07 10.91 23.03
C GLY A 258 23.24 11.98 21.95
N SER A 259 23.42 11.59 20.67
CA SER A 259 23.52 12.52 19.54
C SER A 259 22.20 13.26 19.29
N THR A 260 22.26 14.28 18.45
CA THR A 260 21.08 15.02 18.00
C THR A 260 20.59 14.51 16.64
N PHE A 261 19.29 14.60 16.40
CA PHE A 261 18.67 14.25 15.12
C PHE A 261 17.87 15.42 14.56
N GLY A 262 17.62 15.41 13.25
CA GLY A 262 16.80 16.43 12.59
C GLY A 262 15.33 16.29 13.00
N SER A 263 14.78 17.26 13.73
CA SER A 263 13.38 17.23 14.16
C SER A 263 12.38 17.31 13.00
N SER A 264 12.76 17.93 11.88
CA SER A 264 11.97 17.93 10.64
C SER A 264 12.03 16.59 9.89
N THR A 265 13.14 15.85 10.03
CA THR A 265 13.33 14.52 9.43
C THR A 265 12.61 13.44 10.23
N TYR A 266 12.59 13.55 11.57
CA TYR A 266 11.96 12.60 12.47
C TYR A 266 10.97 13.28 13.44
N PRO A 267 9.86 13.86 12.94
CA PRO A 267 8.92 14.64 13.76
C PRO A 267 8.19 13.79 14.81
N ASP A 268 7.90 12.52 14.51
CA ASP A 268 7.24 11.61 15.44
C ASP A 268 8.19 11.20 16.58
N LEU A 269 9.48 11.00 16.27
CA LEU A 269 10.50 10.74 17.30
C LEU A 269 10.69 11.96 18.20
N TYR A 270 10.74 13.17 17.62
CA TYR A 270 10.83 14.42 18.38
C TYR A 270 9.71 14.57 19.40
N ARG A 271 8.47 14.26 19.00
CA ARG A 271 7.31 14.27 19.90
C ARG A 271 7.39 13.15 20.94
N ALA A 272 7.79 11.95 20.54
CA ALA A 272 7.96 10.80 21.45
C ALA A 272 9.01 11.06 22.54
N LEU A 273 10.06 11.83 22.23
CA LEU A 273 11.10 12.24 23.16
C LEU A 273 10.77 13.53 23.93
N GLY A 274 9.50 13.95 23.96
CA GLY A 274 9.06 15.11 24.75
C GLY A 274 9.50 16.46 24.18
N ASN A 275 9.47 16.61 22.85
CA ASN A 275 9.94 17.78 22.12
C ASN A 275 11.46 18.04 22.31
N SER A 276 12.24 16.96 22.34
CA SER A 276 13.69 17.00 22.38
C SER A 276 14.26 16.39 21.11
N ASN A 277 15.25 17.06 20.52
CA ASN A 277 16.00 16.56 19.37
C ASN A 277 17.25 15.77 19.78
N LYS A 278 17.35 15.35 21.05
CA LYS A 278 18.47 14.62 21.61
C LYS A 278 18.07 13.18 21.90
N LEU A 279 18.81 12.22 21.36
CA LEU A 279 18.62 10.80 21.61
C LEU A 279 19.02 10.46 23.06
N PRO A 280 18.46 9.40 23.66
CA PRO A 280 18.98 8.89 24.93
C PRO A 280 20.42 8.41 24.76
N ASP A 281 21.28 8.66 25.75
CA ASP A 281 22.64 8.08 25.78
C ASP A 281 22.65 6.83 26.65
N LEU A 282 22.72 5.68 25.98
CA LEU A 282 22.71 4.36 26.62
C LEU A 282 24.06 3.64 26.51
N ARG A 283 25.14 4.37 26.20
CA ARG A 283 26.51 3.84 26.13
C ARG A 283 27.17 3.69 27.52
N ARG A 284 26.39 3.31 28.54
CA ARG A 284 26.92 3.19 29.90
C ARG A 284 27.90 2.02 29.97
N SER A 285 29.05 2.25 30.61
CA SER A 285 30.01 1.21 30.95
C SER A 285 30.19 1.15 32.46
N ASP A 286 30.25 -0.07 32.98
CA ASP A 286 30.58 -0.39 34.38
C ASP A 286 32.02 -0.90 34.53
N VAL A 287 32.82 -0.80 33.46
CA VAL A 287 34.24 -1.14 33.47
C VAL A 287 35.00 -0.22 34.43
N GLY A 288 35.87 -0.81 35.24
CA GLY A 288 36.63 -0.11 36.28
C GLY A 288 35.98 -0.11 37.67
N MET A 289 34.73 -0.61 37.80
CA MET A 289 34.12 -0.82 39.12
C MET A 289 34.86 -1.90 39.90
N THR A 290 35.05 -1.70 41.20
CA THR A 290 35.69 -2.67 42.09
C THR A 290 34.70 -3.29 43.06
N ALA A 291 34.81 -4.60 43.30
CA ALA A 291 34.00 -5.33 44.27
C ALA A 291 34.80 -6.44 44.95
N TYR A 292 34.38 -6.84 46.15
CA TYR A 292 34.98 -7.96 46.88
C TYR A 292 34.23 -9.26 46.59
N PHE A 293 34.98 -10.33 46.29
CA PHE A 293 34.47 -11.66 46.02
C PHE A 293 34.87 -12.62 47.15
N ALA A 294 33.93 -13.45 47.60
CA ALA A 294 34.16 -14.46 48.65
C ALA A 294 34.67 -15.81 48.10
N THR A 295 35.03 -15.87 46.81
CA THR A 295 35.46 -17.08 46.11
C THR A 295 36.69 -16.78 45.27
N ASP A 296 37.54 -17.79 45.07
CA ASP A 296 38.71 -17.71 44.21
C ASP A 296 38.36 -17.81 42.72
N ASN A 297 37.19 -18.39 42.39
CA ASN A 297 36.68 -18.49 41.03
C ASN A 297 36.08 -17.15 40.60
N ILE A 298 36.90 -16.30 39.99
CA ILE A 298 36.48 -14.98 39.52
C ILE A 298 35.61 -15.12 38.26
N PRO A 299 34.38 -14.54 38.23
CA PRO A 299 33.52 -14.63 37.06
C PRO A 299 34.11 -13.96 35.82
N GLU A 300 33.68 -14.42 34.64
CA GLU A 300 34.03 -13.80 33.37
C GLU A 300 33.67 -12.29 33.36
N GLY A 301 34.55 -11.50 32.74
CA GLY A 301 34.44 -10.03 32.73
C GLY A 301 34.96 -9.34 33.99
N TRP A 302 35.46 -10.08 34.98
CA TRP A 302 36.16 -9.56 36.15
C TRP A 302 37.60 -10.06 36.22
N ILE A 303 38.48 -9.24 36.78
CA ILE A 303 39.89 -9.57 36.99
C ILE A 303 40.23 -9.28 38.45
N ALA A 304 41.06 -10.10 39.07
CA ALA A 304 41.60 -9.80 40.39
C ALA A 304 42.41 -8.50 40.33
N PHE A 305 42.21 -7.60 41.29
CA PHE A 305 42.80 -6.26 41.23
C PHE A 305 44.34 -6.29 41.16
N ASP A 306 44.97 -7.24 41.85
CA ASP A 306 46.43 -7.37 41.86
C ASP A 306 47.01 -7.98 40.57
N ASP A 307 46.17 -8.68 39.78
CA ASP A 307 46.55 -9.36 38.53
C ASP A 307 46.37 -8.43 37.30
N ILE A 308 45.95 -7.18 37.50
CA ILE A 308 45.71 -6.18 36.44
C ILE A 308 46.90 -6.07 35.48
N GLU A 309 48.10 -6.00 36.00
CA GLU A 309 49.32 -5.80 35.21
C GLU A 309 49.61 -6.98 34.27
N GLU A 310 49.24 -8.20 34.68
CA GLU A 310 49.48 -9.42 33.91
C GLU A 310 48.36 -9.69 32.90
N GLN A 311 47.11 -9.42 33.28
CA GLN A 311 45.93 -9.83 32.49
C GLN A 311 45.33 -8.71 31.63
N VAL A 312 45.54 -7.44 31.98
CA VAL A 312 44.99 -6.31 31.22
C VAL A 312 45.93 -5.96 30.08
N SER A 313 45.38 -5.84 28.87
CA SER A 313 46.08 -5.30 27.71
C SER A 313 45.10 -4.51 26.84
N GLU A 314 45.64 -3.68 25.95
CA GLU A 314 44.83 -2.92 24.99
C GLU A 314 43.98 -3.85 24.10
N GLN A 315 44.46 -5.06 23.82
CA GLN A 315 43.74 -6.04 22.99
C GLN A 315 42.65 -6.81 23.78
N ALA A 316 42.95 -7.22 25.01
CA ALA A 316 42.03 -8.05 25.79
C ALA A 316 40.92 -7.23 26.47
N TYR A 317 41.27 -6.07 27.04
CA TYR A 317 40.38 -5.22 27.81
C TYR A 317 40.62 -3.72 27.49
N PRO A 318 40.30 -3.27 26.27
CA PRO A 318 40.68 -1.95 25.74
C PRO A 318 40.19 -0.77 26.59
N GLU A 319 38.95 -0.83 27.07
CA GLU A 319 38.35 0.25 27.87
C GLU A 319 39.06 0.37 29.24
N LEU A 320 39.22 -0.76 29.95
CA LEU A 320 39.90 -0.79 31.25
C LEU A 320 41.36 -0.35 31.11
N TYR A 321 42.06 -0.84 30.09
CA TYR A 321 43.43 -0.45 29.78
C TYR A 321 43.56 1.06 29.63
N ARG A 322 42.69 1.67 28.81
CA ARG A 322 42.68 3.12 28.59
C ARG A 322 42.42 3.90 29.89
N HIS A 323 41.49 3.45 30.73
CA HIS A 323 41.22 4.09 32.02
C HIS A 323 42.42 4.08 32.97
N LEU A 324 43.08 2.92 33.09
CA LEU A 324 44.20 2.75 34.00
C LEU A 324 45.46 3.46 33.49
N VAL A 325 45.78 3.34 32.20
CA VAL A 325 46.95 4.01 31.60
C VAL A 325 46.77 5.53 31.57
N ALA A 326 45.57 6.04 31.28
CA ALA A 326 45.32 7.48 31.32
C ALA A 326 45.54 8.08 32.72
N LYS A 327 45.31 7.29 33.78
CA LYS A 327 45.45 7.74 35.16
C LYS A 327 46.86 7.52 35.73
N TYR A 328 47.42 6.33 35.53
CA TYR A 328 48.67 5.90 36.17
C TYR A 328 49.86 5.89 35.21
N GLY A 329 49.66 6.18 33.92
CA GLY A 329 50.69 6.18 32.88
C GLY A 329 51.09 4.79 32.38
N SER A 330 50.96 3.75 33.21
CA SER A 330 51.21 2.34 32.86
C SER A 330 50.46 1.40 33.80
N LEU A 331 50.29 0.13 33.41
CA LEU A 331 49.65 -0.87 34.27
C LEU A 331 50.49 -1.26 35.49
N SER A 332 51.83 -1.25 35.36
CA SER A 332 52.75 -1.52 36.48
C SER A 332 52.72 -0.42 37.55
N ALA A 333 52.27 0.78 37.21
CA ALA A 333 52.08 1.89 38.14
C ALA A 333 50.73 1.84 38.87
N VAL A 334 49.84 0.88 38.55
CA VAL A 334 48.57 0.69 39.27
C VAL A 334 48.90 0.15 40.67
N PRO A 335 48.48 0.83 41.75
CA PRO A 335 48.72 0.37 43.12
C PRO A 335 48.14 -1.03 43.35
N LYS A 336 48.90 -1.93 43.95
CA LYS A 336 48.38 -3.24 44.37
C LYS A 336 47.55 -3.10 45.66
N ALA A 337 46.45 -3.82 45.73
CA ALA A 337 45.57 -3.92 46.89
C ALA A 337 46.05 -4.98 47.89
N LYS A 338 46.94 -5.90 47.48
CA LYS A 338 47.54 -6.91 48.35
C LYS A 338 48.11 -6.29 49.63
N ASP A 339 47.73 -6.86 50.77
CA ASP A 339 48.17 -6.46 52.12
C ASP A 339 47.85 -5.00 52.49
N ARG A 340 46.78 -4.42 51.93
CA ARG A 340 46.34 -3.04 52.21
C ARG A 340 44.87 -2.95 52.57
N PHE A 341 44.52 -2.01 53.44
CA PHE A 341 43.14 -1.61 53.65
C PHE A 341 42.69 -0.55 52.64
N ILE A 342 41.46 -0.67 52.14
CA ILE A 342 40.84 0.31 51.25
C ILE A 342 40.07 1.34 52.07
N ARG A 343 40.31 2.62 51.81
CA ARG A 343 39.58 3.76 52.39
C ARG A 343 39.04 4.66 51.30
N ASN A 344 38.01 5.45 51.63
CA ASN A 344 37.47 6.43 50.68
C ASN A 344 38.46 7.57 50.45
N ALA A 345 38.48 8.11 49.24
CA ALA A 345 39.19 9.35 48.92
C ALA A 345 38.51 10.55 49.59
N GLY A 346 39.30 11.52 50.04
CA GLY A 346 38.83 12.66 50.82
C GLY A 346 39.90 13.20 51.77
N ALA A 347 39.70 14.42 52.28
CA ALA A 347 40.68 15.10 53.15
C ALA A 347 42.10 15.15 52.54
N LEU A 348 42.19 15.64 51.30
CA LEU A 348 43.41 15.79 50.48
C LEU A 348 44.02 14.48 49.92
N LEU A 349 43.44 13.31 50.20
CA LEU A 349 43.87 12.04 49.60
C LEU A 349 43.26 11.83 48.22
N ALA A 350 44.09 11.54 47.22
CA ALA A 350 43.65 11.26 45.85
C ALA A 350 43.31 9.76 45.66
N VAL A 351 42.38 9.46 44.75
CA VAL A 351 42.09 8.06 44.38
C VAL A 351 43.35 7.44 43.76
N GLY A 352 43.85 6.34 44.34
CA GLY A 352 45.08 5.68 43.90
C GLY A 352 46.33 6.04 44.70
N GLU A 353 46.22 6.91 45.71
CA GLU A 353 47.30 7.17 46.66
C GLU A 353 47.49 6.01 47.63
N VAL A 354 48.75 5.65 47.93
CA VAL A 354 49.11 4.59 48.87
C VAL A 354 49.64 5.22 50.16
N GLN A 355 49.12 4.78 51.30
CA GLN A 355 49.60 5.21 52.62
C GLN A 355 50.42 4.10 53.29
N GLN A 356 51.36 4.51 54.14
CA GLN A 356 52.04 3.60 55.07
C GLN A 356 51.20 3.45 56.34
N ASP A 357 51.45 2.39 57.09
CA ASP A 357 50.85 2.21 58.41
C ASP A 357 51.25 3.38 59.31
N ALA A 358 50.25 3.98 59.95
CA ALA A 358 50.43 5.08 60.86
C ALA A 358 49.55 4.88 62.08
N LEU A 359 50.15 4.94 63.25
CA LEU A 359 49.46 5.06 64.53
C LEU A 359 49.53 6.51 64.96
N GLN A 360 48.45 7.01 65.56
CA GLN A 360 48.49 8.32 66.18
C GLN A 360 49.48 8.30 67.36
N ASP A 361 50.26 9.36 67.50
CA ASP A 361 51.12 9.56 68.67
C ASP A 361 50.27 9.45 69.95
N HIS A 362 50.69 8.57 70.86
CA HIS A 362 49.99 8.33 72.12
C HIS A 362 50.99 8.00 73.24
N PHE A 363 50.55 8.14 74.49
CA PHE A 363 51.38 8.05 75.68
C PHE A 363 50.84 7.01 76.67
N HIS A 364 51.73 6.21 77.27
CA HIS A 364 51.39 5.20 78.28
C HIS A 364 51.93 5.58 79.66
N TYR A 365 51.16 5.28 80.70
CA TYR A 365 51.57 5.43 82.11
C TYR A 365 52.35 4.17 82.55
N ILE A 366 53.46 4.33 83.27
CA ILE A 366 54.21 3.19 83.84
C ILE A 366 53.68 2.93 85.26
N PRO A 367 53.23 1.71 85.60
CA PRO A 367 52.73 1.40 86.94
C PRO A 367 53.85 1.45 87.99
N THR A 368 53.53 1.99 89.16
CA THR A 368 54.38 1.94 90.36
C THR A 368 54.08 0.69 91.18
N GLU A 369 55.03 0.26 92.02
CA GLU A 369 55.00 -1.00 92.80
C GLU A 369 53.78 -1.14 93.74
N ALA A 370 53.00 -0.07 93.95
CA ALA A 370 51.83 -0.05 94.83
C ALA A 370 50.48 -0.41 94.18
N GLY A 371 50.43 -0.73 92.87
CA GLY A 371 49.24 -1.33 92.24
C GLY A 371 47.93 -0.54 92.42
N GLY A 372 47.97 0.80 92.40
CA GLY A 372 46.79 1.66 92.52
C GLY A 372 46.31 2.19 91.17
N ASP A 373 45.07 1.86 90.79
CA ASP A 373 44.44 2.19 89.50
C ASP A 373 44.05 3.68 89.31
N TYR A 374 44.43 4.60 90.20
CA TYR A 374 44.12 6.02 90.05
C TYR A 374 45.21 6.90 90.69
N GLN A 375 45.92 7.68 89.87
CA GLN A 375 46.69 8.83 90.32
C GLN A 375 46.37 9.99 89.36
N ALA A 376 45.85 11.10 89.90
CA ALA A 376 45.74 12.37 89.19
C ALA A 376 47.14 12.79 88.67
N GLU A 377 47.19 13.50 87.54
CA GLU A 377 48.34 13.93 86.69
C GLU A 377 49.56 14.61 87.36
N LYS A 378 49.78 14.47 88.67
CA LYS A 378 50.98 14.95 89.35
C LYS A 378 51.94 13.79 89.62
N GLY A 379 52.92 13.61 88.73
CA GLY A 379 54.10 12.79 89.07
C GLY A 379 54.80 12.04 87.93
N ILE A 380 54.38 12.20 86.67
CA ILE A 380 54.98 11.45 85.55
C ILE A 380 56.21 12.18 85.02
N THR A 381 57.30 11.46 84.91
CA THR A 381 58.62 12.07 84.67
C THR A 381 59.48 11.30 83.66
N VAL A 382 58.96 10.20 83.11
CA VAL A 382 59.64 9.36 82.11
C VAL A 382 58.62 8.98 81.03
N VAL A 383 59.00 9.18 79.77
CA VAL A 383 58.21 8.77 78.61
C VAL A 383 59.10 7.90 77.72
N ILE A 384 58.57 6.77 77.25
CA ILE A 384 59.22 5.98 76.21
C ILE A 384 58.57 6.38 74.89
N ARG A 385 59.39 6.72 73.89
CA ARG A 385 58.88 6.90 72.52
C ARG A 385 58.61 5.53 71.93
N ASP A 386 57.46 5.39 71.28
CA ASP A 386 57.01 4.11 70.71
C ASP A 386 57.93 3.59 69.58
N ASN A 387 58.80 4.43 69.02
CA ASN A 387 59.71 4.11 67.91
C ASN A 387 61.15 3.78 68.35
N ILE A 388 61.36 3.07 69.46
CA ILE A 388 62.68 2.54 69.84
C ILE A 388 62.71 1.03 69.56
N ASN A 389 63.38 0.64 68.49
CA ASN A 389 63.38 -0.73 67.96
C ASN A 389 64.50 -1.64 68.52
N ASN A 390 65.31 -1.16 69.46
CA ASN A 390 66.35 -1.95 70.13
C ASN A 390 66.09 -2.03 71.64
N ASN A 391 66.34 -3.20 72.24
CA ASN A 391 66.35 -3.40 73.69
C ASN A 391 67.14 -2.26 74.36
N GLY A 392 66.45 -1.28 74.92
CA GLY A 392 67.06 -0.08 75.46
C GLY A 392 68.07 -0.43 76.55
N GLY A 393 69.35 -0.22 76.27
CA GLY A 393 70.40 -0.18 77.29
C GLY A 393 70.29 1.10 78.14
N PRO A 394 71.09 1.21 79.22
CA PRO A 394 71.10 2.38 80.09
C PRO A 394 71.22 3.69 79.26
N GLY A 395 70.25 4.60 79.39
CA GLY A 395 70.20 5.88 78.67
C GLY A 395 69.16 6.02 77.55
N ALA A 396 68.32 5.00 77.29
CA ALA A 396 67.21 5.09 76.32
C ALA A 396 66.07 6.04 76.75
N PHE A 397 66.03 6.43 78.02
CA PHE A 397 65.09 7.39 78.57
C PHE A 397 65.57 8.82 78.30
N LYS A 398 64.81 9.60 77.54
CA LYS A 398 65.12 11.03 77.31
C LYS A 398 64.37 11.92 78.30
N PRO A 399 64.96 13.06 78.73
CA PRO A 399 64.25 14.05 79.53
C PRO A 399 63.04 14.60 78.75
N ALA A 400 61.89 14.75 79.41
CA ALA A 400 60.80 15.55 78.85
C ALA A 400 61.23 17.02 78.77
N GLN A 401 60.95 17.69 77.64
CA GLN A 401 61.24 19.11 77.48
C GLN A 401 60.26 19.97 78.29
N GLN A 402 60.72 21.18 78.61
CA GLN A 402 60.17 22.08 79.63
C GLN A 402 58.66 22.31 79.51
N GLY A 403 57.93 21.94 80.57
CA GLY A 403 56.47 21.85 80.62
C GLY A 403 55.97 20.52 81.19
N MET A 404 56.84 19.51 81.26
CA MET A 404 56.55 18.18 81.82
C MET A 404 57.68 17.76 82.78
N VAL A 405 57.30 17.18 83.92
CA VAL A 405 58.07 17.07 85.17
C VAL A 405 59.33 16.18 85.02
N GLN A 406 60.41 16.51 85.73
CA GLN A 406 61.68 15.75 85.82
C GLN A 406 61.70 14.79 87.02
N ALA A 407 62.34 13.63 86.84
CA ALA A 407 62.29 12.45 87.70
C ALA A 407 63.35 12.43 88.82
N ASN A 408 63.01 11.76 89.92
CA ASN A 408 63.88 10.74 90.50
C ASN A 408 62.98 9.62 91.08
N ASN A 409 62.85 8.50 90.37
CA ASN A 409 62.04 7.38 90.84
C ASN A 409 62.93 6.48 91.71
N VAL A 410 62.82 6.62 93.03
CA VAL A 410 63.69 5.97 94.03
C VAL A 410 63.53 4.43 94.05
N ALA A 411 62.58 3.88 93.28
CA ALA A 411 62.20 2.47 93.32
C ALA A 411 62.60 1.64 92.09
N VAL A 412 63.32 2.21 91.10
CA VAL A 412 63.85 1.41 89.97
C VAL A 412 65.35 1.24 90.16
N ALA A 413 65.77 0.09 90.67
CA ALA A 413 67.18 -0.23 90.85
C ALA A 413 67.95 -0.14 89.53
N ASP A 414 69.21 0.30 89.60
CA ASP A 414 70.11 0.34 88.45
C ASP A 414 70.22 -1.08 87.84
N GLY A 415 69.88 -1.22 86.56
CA GLY A 415 69.78 -2.51 85.85
C GLY A 415 68.39 -3.18 85.84
N ALA A 416 67.36 -2.60 86.47
CA ALA A 416 66.00 -3.14 86.40
C ALA A 416 65.35 -2.87 85.02
N ARG A 417 64.95 -3.94 84.32
CA ARG A 417 64.17 -3.85 83.08
C ARG A 417 62.72 -3.55 83.42
N ALA A 418 62.27 -2.31 83.22
CA ALA A 418 60.85 -2.00 83.22
C ALA A 418 60.21 -2.67 81.98
N LYS A 419 59.36 -3.68 82.20
CA LYS A 419 58.51 -4.23 81.14
C LYS A 419 57.40 -3.22 80.87
N THR A 420 57.61 -2.26 79.97
CA THR A 420 56.47 -1.68 79.26
C THR A 420 55.78 -2.83 78.57
N TYR A 421 54.54 -3.12 78.99
CA TYR A 421 53.65 -4.15 78.47
C TYR A 421 54.33 -5.06 77.45
N LEU A 422 54.70 -6.28 77.86
CA LEU A 422 54.51 -7.38 76.92
C LEU A 422 53.12 -7.14 76.35
N ALA A 423 53.02 -6.82 75.05
CA ALA A 423 51.76 -6.93 74.34
C ALA A 423 51.13 -8.21 74.89
N SER A 424 49.96 -8.12 75.52
CA SER A 424 49.14 -9.17 76.16
C SER A 424 49.90 -10.47 76.56
N THR A 425 50.05 -10.80 77.85
CA THR A 425 50.41 -12.18 78.22
C THR A 425 49.38 -13.12 77.60
N LYS A 426 49.80 -14.05 76.73
CA LYS A 426 48.97 -15.07 76.06
C LYS A 426 47.80 -15.47 76.96
N ASP A 427 46.62 -14.91 76.69
CA ASP A 427 45.40 -15.43 77.26
C ASP A 427 45.32 -16.90 76.82
N ARG A 428 45.17 -17.81 77.78
CA ARG A 428 45.09 -19.25 77.48
C ARG A 428 43.75 -19.62 76.85
N THR A 429 42.85 -18.67 76.68
CA THR A 429 41.67 -18.80 75.81
C THR A 429 42.02 -18.39 74.37
N GLU A 430 41.38 -19.00 73.37
CA GLU A 430 41.67 -18.90 71.91
C GLU A 430 41.59 -17.48 71.28
N LYS A 431 41.67 -16.40 72.06
CA LYS A 431 41.42 -15.03 71.61
C LYS A 431 42.66 -14.24 71.17
N ASP A 432 43.89 -14.72 71.42
CA ASP A 432 45.15 -14.03 71.06
C ASP A 432 46.12 -14.99 70.35
N THR A 433 45.96 -15.14 69.03
CA THR A 433 46.86 -15.90 68.16
C THR A 433 47.91 -14.97 67.59
N ARG A 434 49.17 -15.10 68.03
CA ARG A 434 50.31 -14.37 67.47
C ARG A 434 50.99 -15.19 66.40
N THR A 435 51.20 -14.58 65.25
CA THR A 435 52.09 -15.11 64.22
C THR A 435 53.39 -14.33 64.26
N ALA A 436 54.51 -14.98 63.92
CA ALA A 436 55.81 -14.31 63.94
C ALA A 436 55.92 -13.24 62.85
N GLU A 437 55.07 -13.32 61.83
CA GLU A 437 55.18 -12.51 60.62
C GLU A 437 54.18 -11.34 60.51
N GLU A 438 53.15 -11.22 61.38
CA GLU A 438 52.07 -10.23 61.12
C GLU A 438 51.27 -9.75 62.34
N THR A 439 50.95 -8.45 62.40
CA THR A 439 50.01 -7.83 63.36
C THR A 439 48.83 -7.21 62.61
N ARG A 440 47.64 -7.83 62.68
CA ARG A 440 46.41 -7.33 62.02
C ARG A 440 45.14 -7.51 62.90
N PRO A 441 44.13 -6.63 62.79
CA PRO A 441 42.83 -6.83 63.41
C PRO A 441 42.12 -8.06 62.81
N LYS A 442 41.08 -8.59 63.49
CA LYS A 442 40.23 -9.66 62.93
C LYS A 442 39.63 -9.21 61.60
N SER A 443 40.01 -9.87 60.50
CA SER A 443 39.57 -9.54 59.15
C SER A 443 38.97 -10.75 58.44
N LEU A 444 37.96 -10.49 57.60
CA LEU A 444 37.48 -11.44 56.61
C LEU A 444 38.27 -11.22 55.33
N VAL A 445 38.91 -12.26 54.80
CA VAL A 445 39.68 -12.18 53.56
C VAL A 445 38.75 -12.39 52.37
N LEU A 446 38.64 -11.38 51.51
CA LEU A 446 37.89 -11.41 50.25
C LEU A 446 38.81 -10.92 49.13
N LYS A 447 38.58 -11.40 47.91
CA LYS A 447 39.38 -11.02 46.74
C LYS A 447 38.83 -9.75 46.11
N LEU A 448 39.59 -8.65 46.15
CA LEU A 448 39.22 -7.43 45.43
C LEU A 448 39.37 -7.68 43.93
N CYS A 449 38.30 -7.46 43.19
CA CYS A 449 38.29 -7.60 41.74
C CYS A 449 37.85 -6.29 41.09
N ILE A 450 38.32 -6.05 39.87
CA ILE A 450 37.92 -4.96 39.00
C ILE A 450 37.15 -5.51 37.82
N LYS A 451 36.08 -4.81 37.43
CA LYS A 451 35.31 -5.15 36.25
C LYS A 451 36.08 -4.74 35.00
N ALA A 452 36.36 -5.71 34.14
CA ALA A 452 37.19 -5.55 32.95
C ALA A 452 36.41 -5.55 31.64
N GLN A 453 35.21 -6.11 31.62
CA GLN A 453 34.29 -6.08 30.47
C GLN A 453 32.94 -5.50 30.88
N ASN A 454 32.33 -4.77 29.95
CA ASN A 454 31.02 -4.20 30.17
C ASN A 454 29.97 -5.30 30.07
N THR A 455 29.00 -5.29 30.98
CA THR A 455 27.85 -6.23 30.96
C THR A 455 27.09 -6.19 29.63
N LEU A 456 27.18 -5.09 28.87
CA LEU A 456 26.43 -4.85 27.64
C LEU A 456 27.29 -4.91 26.36
N ASP A 457 28.54 -5.40 26.42
CA ASP A 457 29.47 -5.38 25.28
C ASP A 457 28.97 -6.13 24.03
N GLY A 458 28.08 -7.11 24.20
CA GLY A 458 27.49 -7.90 23.11
C GLY A 458 26.36 -7.21 22.34
N VAL A 459 25.83 -6.08 22.84
CA VAL A 459 24.66 -5.42 22.28
C VAL A 459 24.85 -3.91 22.11
N GLN A 460 24.06 -3.33 21.22
CA GLN A 460 23.92 -1.89 21.07
C GLN A 460 22.44 -1.52 21.17
N PHE A 461 22.17 -0.36 21.76
CA PHE A 461 20.81 0.13 21.92
C PHE A 461 20.45 1.07 20.77
N TRP A 462 19.31 0.80 20.18
CA TRP A 462 18.79 1.52 19.03
C TRP A 462 17.38 1.99 19.35
N ILE A 463 17.04 3.21 18.94
CA ILE A 463 15.72 3.80 19.16
C ILE A 463 14.97 3.90 17.84
N LYS A 464 13.73 3.42 17.83
CA LYS A 464 12.89 3.43 16.62
C LYS A 464 12.61 4.88 16.23
N ALA A 465 13.22 5.32 15.14
CA ALA A 465 13.11 6.69 14.64
C ALA A 465 11.93 6.88 13.69
N PHE A 466 11.43 5.78 13.13
CA PHE A 466 10.31 5.76 12.21
C PHE A 466 9.37 4.58 12.48
N GLY A 467 8.06 4.81 12.39
CA GLY A 467 7.10 3.74 12.09
C GLY A 467 7.31 3.30 10.63
N GLU A 468 6.79 2.13 10.22
CA GLU A 468 6.81 1.65 8.83
C GLU A 468 6.85 2.82 7.84
N ILE A 469 8.02 3.04 7.22
CA ILE A 469 8.18 4.15 6.30
C ILE A 469 7.44 3.75 5.03
N ALA A 470 6.38 4.50 4.70
CA ALA A 470 6.08 4.82 3.32
C ALA A 470 7.31 5.55 2.75
N ASN A 471 8.26 4.76 2.23
CA ASN A 471 9.60 5.07 1.70
C ASN A 471 10.29 6.40 2.06
N ALA A 472 11.51 6.33 2.59
CA ALA A 472 12.44 7.47 2.62
C ALA A 472 12.71 7.99 1.18
N GLY A 473 12.57 7.11 0.18
CA GLY A 473 12.54 7.48 -1.24
C GLY A 473 11.29 8.27 -1.67
N GLN A 474 10.22 8.34 -0.88
CA GLN A 474 9.04 9.17 -1.16
C GLN A 474 9.19 10.59 -0.65
N LEU A 475 9.93 10.82 0.45
CA LEU A 475 10.27 12.17 0.88
C LEU A 475 11.25 12.79 -0.12
N ASP A 476 12.22 12.02 -0.59
CA ASP A 476 13.13 12.42 -1.67
C ASP A 476 12.41 12.51 -3.02
N ALA A 477 11.46 11.64 -3.36
CA ALA A 477 10.68 11.79 -4.59
C ALA A 477 9.67 12.93 -4.53
N SER A 478 9.12 13.29 -3.36
CA SER A 478 8.23 14.45 -3.21
C SER A 478 9.02 15.74 -3.23
N ARG A 479 10.24 15.74 -2.65
CA ARG A 479 11.16 16.87 -2.70
C ARG A 479 11.78 17.00 -4.08
N LEU A 480 12.18 15.91 -4.73
CA LEU A 480 12.60 15.88 -6.13
C LEU A 480 11.44 16.22 -7.06
N ALA A 481 10.20 15.82 -6.77
CA ALA A 481 9.04 16.25 -7.55
C ALA A 481 8.72 17.72 -7.33
N GLN A 482 8.88 18.25 -6.12
CA GLN A 482 8.77 19.69 -5.85
C GLN A 482 9.92 20.45 -6.51
N ASP A 483 11.15 19.97 -6.46
CA ASP A 483 12.32 20.56 -7.10
C ASP A 483 12.19 20.46 -8.63
N ILE A 484 11.66 19.35 -9.18
CA ILE A 484 11.33 19.21 -10.60
C ILE A 484 10.14 20.10 -10.99
N GLN A 485 9.12 20.24 -10.14
CA GLN A 485 8.01 21.16 -10.37
C GLN A 485 8.46 22.61 -10.28
N GLU A 486 9.36 22.95 -9.36
CA GLU A 486 9.93 24.27 -9.18
C GLU A 486 10.91 24.59 -10.31
N VAL A 487 11.70 23.62 -10.76
CA VAL A 487 12.52 23.71 -11.97
C VAL A 487 11.64 23.83 -13.21
N LYS A 488 10.54 23.08 -13.34
CA LYS A 488 9.57 23.23 -14.45
C LYS A 488 8.77 24.54 -14.38
N ALA A 489 8.53 25.07 -13.18
CA ALA A 489 7.84 26.34 -12.97
C ALA A 489 8.77 27.55 -13.17
N LYS A 490 10.07 27.40 -12.90
CA LYS A 490 11.09 28.46 -13.06
C LYS A 490 11.87 28.37 -14.39
N LYS A 491 11.88 27.22 -15.06
CA LYS A 491 12.52 26.99 -16.37
C LYS A 491 11.53 26.24 -17.26
N ALA A 492 11.29 26.77 -18.46
CA ALA A 492 10.37 26.18 -19.42
C ALA A 492 10.71 24.71 -19.73
N ASP A 493 9.67 23.89 -19.89
CA ASP A 493 9.67 22.43 -20.05
C ASP A 493 10.73 21.95 -21.07
N VAL A 494 11.45 20.85 -20.83
CA VAL A 494 12.63 20.44 -21.65
C VAL A 494 12.26 20.05 -23.11
N LEU A 495 10.97 20.01 -23.43
CA LEU A 495 10.44 19.82 -24.77
C LEU A 495 9.61 21.05 -25.18
N HIS A 496 10.28 22.12 -25.58
CA HIS A 496 9.61 23.21 -26.30
C HIS A 496 10.47 23.69 -27.47
N THR A 497 9.78 24.13 -28.52
CA THR A 497 10.35 24.80 -29.69
C THR A 497 9.96 26.26 -29.62
N HIS A 498 10.95 27.16 -29.64
CA HIS A 498 10.71 28.58 -29.73
C HIS A 498 10.25 28.96 -31.14
N THR A 499 9.25 29.82 -31.20
CA THR A 499 8.85 30.56 -32.39
C THR A 499 9.49 31.96 -32.36
N ALA A 500 9.60 32.64 -33.50
CA ALA A 500 10.19 33.98 -33.55
C ALA A 500 9.45 34.99 -32.63
N SER A 501 8.16 34.79 -32.41
CA SER A 501 7.31 35.53 -31.47
C SER A 501 7.69 35.34 -29.99
N ASP A 502 8.43 34.29 -29.64
CA ASP A 502 8.87 34.02 -28.26
C ASP A 502 10.19 34.72 -27.93
N ILE A 503 10.81 35.41 -28.90
CA ILE A 503 12.04 36.18 -28.73
C ILE A 503 11.65 37.66 -28.69
N THR A 504 11.51 38.19 -27.47
CA THR A 504 10.90 39.49 -27.17
C THR A 504 11.55 40.72 -27.80
N ASP A 505 12.72 40.58 -28.44
CA ASP A 505 13.49 41.68 -29.04
C ASP A 505 13.95 41.40 -30.47
N PHE A 506 13.40 40.38 -31.14
CA PHE A 506 13.81 40.02 -32.49
C PHE A 506 13.54 41.15 -33.49
N ASP A 507 12.34 41.73 -33.47
CA ASP A 507 11.96 42.84 -34.35
C ASP A 507 12.81 44.08 -34.04
N THR A 508 13.02 44.40 -32.77
CA THR A 508 13.91 45.49 -32.33
C THR A 508 15.34 45.29 -32.84
N GLY A 509 15.85 44.06 -32.84
CA GLY A 509 17.18 43.72 -33.36
C GLY A 509 17.29 43.91 -34.87
N VAL A 510 16.25 43.52 -35.61
CA VAL A 510 16.18 43.69 -37.08
C VAL A 510 16.08 45.17 -37.45
N ASP A 511 15.22 45.94 -36.78
CA ASP A 511 15.05 47.37 -37.01
C ASP A 511 16.34 48.15 -36.73
N ASN A 512 17.03 47.81 -35.63
CA ASN A 512 18.33 48.38 -35.31
C ASN A 512 19.37 48.09 -36.40
N ARG A 513 19.35 46.89 -36.99
CA ARG A 513 20.27 46.54 -38.08
C ARG A 513 19.94 47.27 -39.38
N ILE A 514 18.67 47.47 -39.69
CA ILE A 514 18.23 48.24 -40.87
C ILE A 514 18.61 49.72 -40.73
N ALA A 515 18.40 50.32 -39.54
CA ALA A 515 18.77 51.70 -39.26
C ALA A 515 20.29 51.98 -39.37
N GLN A 516 21.12 50.95 -39.22
CA GLN A 516 22.58 51.06 -39.42
C GLN A 516 23.00 51.08 -40.90
N LEU A 517 22.15 50.67 -41.84
CA LEU A 517 22.53 50.54 -43.26
C LEU A 517 22.39 51.86 -44.04
N PHE A 518 21.41 52.69 -43.71
CA PHE A 518 21.26 54.06 -44.20
C PHE A 518 20.30 54.84 -43.31
N THR A 519 20.40 56.16 -43.31
CA THR A 519 19.39 57.04 -42.72
C THR A 519 18.52 57.64 -43.81
N TYR A 520 17.21 57.65 -43.58
CA TYR A 520 16.23 58.28 -44.47
C TYR A 520 15.62 59.50 -43.78
N GLN A 521 15.54 60.61 -44.49
CA GLN A 521 14.91 61.83 -44.02
C GLN A 521 14.10 62.46 -45.16
N LYS A 522 12.84 62.83 -44.88
CA LYS A 522 12.04 63.65 -45.78
C LYS A 522 12.08 65.10 -45.33
N ILE A 523 12.51 66.00 -46.21
CA ILE A 523 12.64 67.44 -45.94
C ILE A 523 11.83 68.17 -47.01
N GLY A 524 10.61 68.58 -46.67
CA GLY A 524 9.66 69.08 -47.67
C GLY A 524 9.40 68.01 -48.76
N ASP A 525 9.56 68.39 -50.02
CA ASP A 525 9.44 67.48 -51.17
C ASP A 525 10.76 66.77 -51.53
N PHE A 526 11.81 66.90 -50.70
CA PHE A 526 13.04 66.13 -50.84
C PHE A 526 12.97 64.83 -50.05
N GLU A 527 13.43 63.75 -50.66
CA GLU A 527 13.81 62.54 -49.94
C GLU A 527 15.32 62.38 -49.91
N VAL A 528 15.90 62.34 -48.71
CA VAL A 528 17.34 62.26 -48.49
C VAL A 528 17.69 60.90 -47.89
N ARG A 529 18.62 60.19 -48.51
CA ARG A 529 19.17 58.92 -48.02
C ARG A 529 20.68 59.07 -47.83
N LYS A 530 21.17 58.89 -46.60
CA LYS A 530 22.61 58.94 -46.27
C LYS A 530 23.10 57.56 -45.89
N TYR A 531 24.17 57.12 -46.52
CA TYR A 531 24.79 55.84 -46.27
C TYR A 531 26.03 56.03 -45.37
N PRO A 532 26.36 55.04 -44.52
CA PRO A 532 27.50 55.10 -43.59
C PRO A 532 28.85 55.28 -44.30
N ASP A 533 28.97 54.83 -45.54
CA ASP A 533 30.17 54.98 -46.38
C ASP A 533 30.41 56.44 -46.80
N GLY A 534 29.40 57.30 -46.70
CA GLY A 534 29.42 58.74 -46.97
C GLY A 534 28.67 59.16 -48.22
N THR A 535 28.05 58.20 -48.90
CA THR A 535 27.22 58.47 -50.07
C THR A 535 25.88 59.06 -49.63
N MET A 536 25.40 60.06 -50.35
CA MET A 536 24.08 60.66 -50.16
C MET A 536 23.33 60.68 -51.49
N ILE A 537 22.07 60.29 -51.42
CA ILE A 537 21.13 60.37 -52.52
C ILE A 537 20.01 61.31 -52.11
N GLN A 538 19.73 62.32 -52.93
CA GLN A 538 18.58 63.20 -52.76
C GLN A 538 17.69 63.12 -53.99
N THR A 539 16.40 62.91 -53.78
CA THR A 539 15.41 63.09 -54.83
C THR A 539 14.55 64.30 -54.53
N TYR A 540 14.16 65.02 -55.58
CA TYR A 540 13.27 66.17 -55.50
C TYR A 540 12.27 66.10 -56.64
N THR A 541 11.02 66.49 -56.38
CA THR A 541 9.98 66.49 -57.40
C THR A 541 9.32 67.85 -57.47
N ILE A 542 9.29 68.42 -58.67
CA ILE A 542 8.54 69.63 -58.99
C ILE A 542 7.30 69.20 -59.79
N ARG A 543 6.16 69.79 -59.44
CA ARG A 543 4.91 69.65 -60.19
C ARG A 543 4.46 71.01 -60.63
N GLN A 544 4.17 71.14 -61.91
CA GLN A 544 3.71 72.38 -62.50
C GLN A 544 2.76 72.08 -63.66
N ASN A 545 2.06 73.11 -64.11
CA ASN A 545 1.30 73.04 -65.34
C ASN A 545 2.13 73.73 -66.41
N ASP A 546 2.45 73.00 -67.48
CA ASP A 546 3.27 73.45 -68.61
C ASP A 546 4.79 73.57 -68.36
N LEU A 547 5.61 73.51 -69.41
CA LEU A 547 7.06 73.81 -69.41
C LEU A 547 7.35 75.08 -70.22
N TYR A 548 6.54 76.11 -70.01
CA TYR A 548 6.60 77.34 -70.79
C TYR A 548 7.45 78.36 -70.06
N GLU A 549 8.79 78.36 -70.25
CA GLU A 549 9.72 79.48 -70.01
C GLU A 549 11.21 79.05 -70.15
N TRP A 550 11.93 79.61 -71.13
CA TRP A 550 13.38 79.41 -71.35
C TRP A 550 14.26 80.30 -70.45
N PHE A 551 13.83 80.56 -69.20
CA PHE A 551 14.68 81.25 -68.23
C PHE A 551 15.28 80.28 -67.22
N GLU A 552 16.37 80.73 -66.61
CA GLU A 552 17.07 79.95 -65.62
C GLU A 552 16.30 79.78 -64.33
N LYS A 553 16.07 78.53 -63.94
CA LYS A 553 15.47 78.17 -62.66
C LYS A 553 16.52 77.55 -61.74
N SER A 554 16.27 77.63 -60.45
CA SER A 554 17.13 77.01 -59.46
C SER A 554 16.39 76.58 -58.22
N PHE A 555 16.88 75.53 -57.58
CA PHE A 555 16.49 75.16 -56.22
C PHE A 555 17.72 74.78 -55.40
N ASN A 556 17.60 74.90 -54.08
CA ASN A 556 18.62 74.44 -53.15
C ASN A 556 18.34 72.98 -52.75
N TRP A 557 19.38 72.15 -52.74
CA TRP A 557 19.31 70.82 -52.16
C TRP A 557 18.97 70.92 -50.67
N ALA A 558 18.12 70.02 -50.18
CA ALA A 558 17.72 70.02 -48.77
C ALA A 558 18.92 69.88 -47.83
N ILE A 559 19.95 69.16 -48.25
CA ILE A 559 21.25 69.10 -47.60
C ILE A 559 22.33 69.37 -48.65
N ALA A 560 23.25 70.28 -48.39
CA ALA A 560 24.38 70.50 -49.29
C ALA A 560 25.26 69.24 -49.37
N PHE A 561 25.68 68.88 -50.58
CA PHE A 561 26.70 67.87 -50.80
C PHE A 561 28.09 68.43 -50.44
N VAL A 562 29.10 67.57 -50.35
CA VAL A 562 30.50 68.00 -50.17
C VAL A 562 31.01 68.68 -51.45
N ASP A 563 30.76 68.07 -52.60
CA ASP A 563 31.06 68.58 -53.94
C ASP A 563 29.80 68.57 -54.82
N THR A 564 29.86 69.16 -56.03
CA THR A 564 28.74 69.13 -56.98
C THR A 564 28.32 67.67 -57.24
N PRO A 565 27.07 67.30 -56.92
CA PRO A 565 26.61 65.93 -57.10
C PRO A 565 26.44 65.59 -58.58
N LEU A 566 26.35 64.29 -58.88
CA LEU A 566 25.85 63.83 -60.17
C LEU A 566 24.33 63.98 -60.19
N ILE A 567 23.83 64.86 -61.06
CA ILE A 567 22.41 65.22 -61.13
C ILE A 567 21.78 64.60 -62.38
N PHE A 568 20.69 63.88 -62.17
CA PHE A 568 19.81 63.38 -63.21
C PHE A 568 18.46 64.05 -63.09
N SER A 569 17.86 64.40 -64.22
CA SER A 569 16.48 64.89 -64.32
C SER A 569 15.64 63.91 -65.15
N LYS A 570 14.35 63.84 -64.83
CA LYS A 570 13.36 63.23 -65.72
C LYS A 570 12.07 64.03 -65.71
N VAL A 571 11.62 64.39 -66.91
CA VAL A 571 10.33 65.02 -67.15
C VAL A 571 9.29 63.98 -67.55
N THR A 572 8.08 64.15 -67.02
CA THR A 572 6.88 63.41 -67.42
C THR A 572 5.70 64.38 -67.54
N THR A 573 4.87 64.22 -68.57
CA THR A 573 3.76 65.12 -68.90
C THR A 573 2.46 64.32 -69.07
N SER A 574 1.31 64.99 -69.09
CA SER A 574 0.00 64.34 -69.27
C SER A 574 -0.51 64.33 -70.72
N ILE A 575 0.24 64.89 -71.67
CA ILE A 575 -0.21 64.99 -73.07
C ILE A 575 0.08 63.70 -73.85
N GLY A 576 -0.89 63.25 -74.63
CA GLY A 576 -0.87 61.96 -75.34
C GLY A 576 -0.28 61.99 -76.77
N GLY A 577 0.27 63.12 -77.22
CA GLY A 577 0.84 63.31 -78.57
C GLY A 577 2.37 63.34 -78.58
N SER A 578 2.98 63.40 -79.78
CA SER A 578 4.44 63.57 -79.93
C SER A 578 4.87 64.94 -79.40
N HIS A 579 5.73 64.95 -78.40
CA HIS A 579 6.31 66.16 -77.82
C HIS A 579 7.72 65.84 -77.29
N ASP A 580 8.61 66.82 -77.35
CA ASP A 580 9.99 66.72 -76.89
C ASP A 580 10.22 67.80 -75.82
N ALA A 581 10.38 67.35 -74.59
CA ALA A 581 10.53 68.21 -73.44
C ALA A 581 11.48 67.58 -72.43
N ASP A 582 12.43 68.36 -71.94
CA ASP A 582 13.40 67.90 -70.96
C ASP A 582 13.90 69.05 -70.08
N VAL A 583 14.79 68.70 -69.15
CA VAL A 583 15.48 69.65 -68.29
C VAL A 583 16.97 69.54 -68.53
N ASN A 584 17.57 70.66 -68.92
CA ASN A 584 19.02 70.78 -69.04
C ASN A 584 19.62 71.32 -67.73
N ILE A 585 20.46 70.52 -67.08
CA ILE A 585 21.18 70.92 -65.86
C ILE A 585 22.39 71.77 -66.25
N LEU A 586 22.51 72.97 -65.68
CA LEU A 586 23.59 73.88 -66.00
C LEU A 586 24.87 73.52 -65.23
N THR A 587 26.02 73.64 -65.90
CA THR A 587 27.36 73.34 -65.34
C THR A 587 27.74 74.22 -64.16
N LYS A 588 27.06 75.35 -63.96
CA LYS A 588 27.24 76.22 -62.78
C LYS A 588 26.55 75.70 -61.52
N SER A 589 25.79 74.60 -61.61
CA SER A 589 25.28 73.89 -60.44
C SER A 589 26.42 73.51 -59.50
N ASN A 590 26.18 73.69 -58.21
CA ASN A 590 27.19 73.46 -57.17
C ASN A 590 26.68 72.48 -56.12
N ASN A 591 27.45 72.31 -55.06
CA ASN A 591 27.15 71.37 -53.99
C ASN A 591 25.84 71.69 -53.23
N ALA A 592 25.37 72.93 -53.26
CA ALA A 592 24.16 73.37 -52.54
C ALA A 592 22.98 73.70 -53.46
N THR A 593 23.22 74.17 -54.69
CA THR A 593 22.16 74.67 -55.58
C THR A 593 22.24 74.01 -56.96
N CYS A 594 21.09 73.51 -57.42
CA CYS A 594 20.89 73.04 -58.78
C CYS A 594 20.33 74.18 -59.62
N TYR A 595 21.01 74.54 -60.71
CA TYR A 595 20.52 75.48 -61.72
C TYR A 595 20.18 74.71 -62.98
N TYR A 596 19.00 74.97 -63.55
CA TYR A 596 18.51 74.21 -64.68
C TYR A 596 17.60 75.05 -65.56
N HIS A 597 17.54 74.67 -66.84
CA HIS A 597 16.57 75.21 -67.80
C HIS A 597 15.57 74.12 -68.14
N GLU A 598 14.30 74.49 -68.13
CA GLU A 598 13.23 73.69 -68.73
C GLU A 598 13.18 74.05 -70.21
N TYR A 599 13.03 73.06 -71.07
CA TYR A 599 12.80 73.32 -72.47
C TYR A 599 11.77 72.38 -73.08
N GLU A 600 11.03 72.93 -74.02
CA GLU A 600 10.12 72.22 -74.90
C GLU A 600 10.42 72.60 -76.35
N HIS A 601 10.40 71.62 -77.24
CA HIS A 601 10.44 71.85 -78.68
C HIS A 601 9.01 71.73 -79.23
N GLY A 602 8.37 72.87 -79.53
CA GLY A 602 7.05 72.91 -80.17
C GLY A 602 6.05 73.93 -79.59
N GLY A 603 6.30 74.47 -78.40
CA GLY A 603 5.55 75.59 -77.80
C GLY A 603 4.09 75.28 -77.44
N SER A 604 3.80 74.03 -77.09
CA SER A 604 2.45 73.52 -76.85
C SER A 604 2.27 73.13 -75.40
N ASN A 605 1.23 73.61 -74.72
CA ASN A 605 1.08 73.39 -73.29
C ASN A 605 1.16 71.90 -72.87
N GLN A 606 2.16 71.51 -72.05
CA GLN A 606 2.39 70.10 -71.67
C GLN A 606 1.36 69.54 -70.65
N GLY A 607 0.40 70.34 -70.22
CA GLY A 607 -0.56 69.98 -69.18
C GLY A 607 0.13 69.76 -67.83
N ASN A 608 -0.28 68.72 -67.11
CA ASN A 608 0.31 68.40 -65.81
C ASN A 608 1.72 67.80 -65.99
N VAL A 609 2.72 68.54 -65.56
CA VAL A 609 4.13 68.14 -65.66
C VAL A 609 4.68 67.78 -64.29
N ARG A 610 5.45 66.69 -64.25
CA ARG A 610 6.25 66.27 -63.11
C ARG A 610 7.70 66.14 -63.53
N ILE A 611 8.55 66.98 -62.93
CA ILE A 611 10.00 66.97 -63.09
C ILE A 611 10.59 66.32 -61.84
N GLN A 612 11.38 65.28 -62.03
CA GLN A 612 12.05 64.58 -60.93
C GLN A 612 13.56 64.76 -61.07
N PHE A 613 14.20 65.22 -60.00
CA PHE A 613 15.64 65.29 -59.89
C PHE A 613 16.13 64.20 -58.95
N LEU A 614 17.22 63.54 -59.33
CA LEU A 614 17.98 62.60 -58.52
C LEU A 614 19.42 63.08 -58.49
N ALA A 615 19.93 63.40 -57.32
CA ALA A 615 21.32 63.75 -57.11
C ALA A 615 22.01 62.69 -56.27
N ILE A 616 23.18 62.25 -56.73
CA ILE A 616 24.05 61.31 -56.03
C ILE A 616 25.40 61.98 -55.78
N GLY A 617 25.80 62.06 -54.52
CA GLY A 617 27.05 62.72 -54.12
C GLY A 617 27.50 62.27 -52.73
N ARG A 618 28.36 63.07 -52.09
CA ARG A 618 28.90 62.78 -50.75
C ARG A 618 28.35 63.76 -49.71
N TRP A 619 28.15 63.30 -48.48
CA TRP A 619 27.71 64.14 -47.34
C TRP A 619 28.74 64.25 -46.21
N LYS A 620 29.80 63.46 -46.28
CA LYS A 620 30.96 63.49 -45.38
C LYS A 620 32.25 63.44 -46.18
#